data_AF-A0AAD2DHH5-F1
#
_entry.id   AF-A0AAD2DHH5-F1
#
_cell.length_a   1.000
_cell.length_b   1.000
_cell.length_c   1.000
_cell.angle_alpha   90.00
_cell.angle_beta   90.00
_cell.angle_gamma   90.00
#
_symmetry.space_group_name_H-M   'P 1'
#
loop_
_entity.id
_entity.type
_entity.pdbx_description
1 polymer ?
#
loop_
_entity_poly.entity_id
_entity_poly.type
_entity_poly.pdbx_seq_one_letter_code
_entity_poly.pdbx_strand_id
1 'polypeptide(L)' 'MAKTTTKVGEEEIKLVMDDNKYSKQKILKSKKYSDKQDLINALLKDDTQYSITEVDELINDFMKGAVK' A
#
# COMPACT_ATOMS: atom_id res chain seq x y z
N MET A 1 17.16 -22.20 -17.07
CA MET A 1 16.89 -21.33 -15.91
C MET A 1 16.65 -19.91 -16.42
N ALA A 2 15.78 -19.16 -15.75
CA ALA A 2 15.40 -17.77 -16.00
C ALA A 2 14.67 -17.44 -17.33
N LYS A 3 13.35 -17.67 -17.33
CA LYS A 3 12.42 -16.78 -18.04
C LYS A 3 11.87 -15.80 -17.00
N THR A 4 12.39 -14.58 -16.99
CA THR A 4 11.76 -13.41 -16.38
C THR A 4 10.43 -13.16 -17.05
N THR A 5 9.31 -13.27 -16.32
CA THR A 5 8.06 -12.61 -16.70
C THR A 5 7.26 -12.43 -15.41
N THR A 6 7.60 -11.34 -14.74
CA THR A 6 6.78 -10.72 -13.72
C THR A 6 5.45 -10.36 -14.37
N LYS A 7 4.48 -11.26 -14.27
CA LYS A 7 3.07 -10.97 -14.49
C LYS A 7 2.62 -10.11 -13.32
N VAL A 8 2.90 -8.81 -13.36
CA VAL A 8 2.08 -7.85 -12.62
C VAL A 8 1.05 -7.42 -13.62
N GLY A 9 0.01 -8.25 -13.72
CA GLY A 9 -1.15 -8.00 -14.54
C GLY A 9 -1.72 -6.64 -14.16
N GLU A 10 -1.96 -5.88 -15.21
CA GLU A 10 -2.83 -4.73 -15.21
C GLU A 10 -4.17 -5.17 -14.60
N GLU A 11 -4.48 -4.69 -13.41
CA GLU A 11 -5.88 -4.62 -12.99
C GLU A 11 -6.14 -3.18 -12.60
N GLU A 12 -6.86 -2.53 -13.52
CA GLU A 12 -7.57 -1.29 -13.33
C GLU A 12 -8.20 -1.26 -11.94
N ILE A 13 -7.75 -0.35 -11.09
CA ILE A 13 -8.45 -0.05 -9.84
C ILE A 13 -9.72 0.69 -10.22
N LYS A 14 -10.77 -0.06 -10.56
CA LYS A 14 -12.13 0.45 -10.54
C LYS A 14 -12.43 0.84 -9.10
N LEU A 15 -12.64 2.13 -8.90
CA LEU A 15 -13.26 2.68 -7.71
C LEU A 15 -14.60 1.99 -7.52
N VAL A 16 -14.66 1.04 -6.59
CA VAL A 16 -15.90 0.60 -5.99
C VAL A 16 -15.65 0.61 -4.50
N MET A 17 -16.33 1.52 -3.83
CA MET A 17 -16.51 1.57 -2.38
C MET A 17 -16.81 0.15 -1.91
N ASP A 18 -15.95 -0.49 -1.11
CA ASP A 18 -16.22 -1.68 -0.29
C ASP A 18 -14.88 -2.22 0.24
N ASP A 19 -14.89 -2.74 1.47
CA ASP A 19 -13.86 -3.27 2.39
C ASP A 19 -12.71 -4.14 1.81
N ASN A 20 -12.14 -3.76 0.67
CA ASN A 20 -11.01 -4.46 0.08
C ASN A 20 -9.74 -4.12 0.86
N LYS A 21 -9.37 -5.03 1.76
CA LYS A 21 -8.08 -5.02 2.43
C LYS A 21 -7.03 -5.55 1.46
N TYR A 22 -5.97 -4.76 1.29
CA TYR A 22 -4.83 -5.10 0.46
C TYR A 22 -3.66 -5.54 1.33
N SER A 23 -2.92 -6.54 0.88
CA SER A 23 -1.64 -6.88 1.50
C SER A 23 -0.64 -5.75 1.27
N LYS A 24 0.28 -5.56 2.21
CA LYS A 24 1.37 -4.58 2.12
C LYS A 24 2.07 -4.60 0.75
N GLN A 25 2.32 -5.78 0.20
CA GLN A 25 2.92 -5.94 -1.13
C GLN A 25 2.09 -5.33 -2.27
N LYS A 26 0.75 -5.40 -2.21
CA LYS A 26 -0.13 -4.82 -3.24
C LYS A 26 -0.20 -3.30 -3.11
N ILE A 27 -0.13 -2.79 -1.88
CA ILE A 27 -0.09 -1.34 -1.61
C ILE A 27 1.25 -0.74 -2.06
N LEU A 28 2.38 -1.40 -1.79
CA LEU A 28 3.72 -1.00 -2.25
C LEU A 28 3.85 -0.98 -3.77
N LYS A 29 3.14 -1.85 -4.48
CA LYS A 29 3.10 -1.87 -5.95
C LYS A 29 2.26 -0.73 -6.54
N SER A 30 1.50 0.00 -5.74
CA SER A 30 0.71 1.13 -6.21
C SER A 30 1.57 2.37 -6.44
N LYS A 31 1.32 3.08 -7.54
CA LYS A 31 1.97 4.38 -7.82
C LYS A 31 1.68 5.42 -6.73
N LYS A 32 0.51 5.34 -6.06
CA LYS A 32 0.12 6.30 -5.01
C LYS A 32 1.07 6.30 -3.82
N TYR A 33 1.68 5.16 -3.51
CA TYR A 33 2.55 4.97 -2.34
C TYR A 33 4.01 4.68 -2.71
N SER A 34 4.39 4.88 -3.97
CA SER A 34 5.77 4.63 -4.42
C SER A 34 6.79 5.52 -3.69
N ASP A 35 6.43 6.76 -3.37
CA ASP A 35 7.29 7.67 -2.60
C ASP A 35 7.13 7.51 -1.07
N LYS A 36 6.18 6.67 -0.65
CA LYS A 36 5.84 6.41 0.77
C LYS A 36 6.12 4.95 1.14
N GLN A 37 6.98 4.26 0.39
CA GLN A 37 7.30 2.86 0.65
C GLN A 37 7.96 2.67 2.02
N ASP A 38 8.84 3.59 2.43
CA ASP A 38 9.47 3.55 3.75
C ASP A 38 8.44 3.69 4.87
N LEU A 39 7.49 4.62 4.72
CA LEU A 39 6.38 4.80 5.66
C LEU A 39 5.51 3.55 5.71
N ILE A 40 5.16 2.97 4.56
CA ILE A 40 4.38 1.73 4.53
C ILE A 40 5.14 0.58 5.17
N ASN A 41 6.44 0.43 4.92
CA ASN A 41 7.25 -0.60 5.53
C ASN A 41 7.37 -0.45 7.05
N ALA A 42 7.38 0.78 7.56
CA ALA A 42 7.46 1.09 8.98
C ALA A 42 6.09 0.95 9.69
N LEU A 43 5.00 1.34 9.01
CA LEU A 43 3.65 1.39 9.59
C LEU A 43 2.88 0.07 9.41
N LEU A 44 3.06 -0.63 8.29
CA LEU A 44 2.31 -1.85 7.95
C LEU A 44 3.15 -3.12 8.14
N LYS A 45 2.49 -4.16 8.63
CA LYS A 45 3.05 -5.52 8.72
C LYS A 45 2.74 -6.35 7.49
N ASP A 46 3.64 -7.25 7.13
CA ASP A 46 3.48 -8.12 5.95
C ASP A 46 2.40 -9.20 6.14
N ASP A 47 2.20 -9.66 7.38
CA ASP A 47 1.17 -10.66 7.73
C ASP A 47 -0.22 -10.05 7.93
N THR A 48 -0.41 -8.77 7.60
CA THR A 48 -1.66 -8.05 7.83
C THR A 48 -2.10 -7.35 6.55
N GLN A 49 -3.42 -7.32 6.33
CA GLN A 49 -4.02 -6.61 5.22
C GLN A 49 -4.69 -5.34 5.73
N TYR A 50 -4.57 -4.27 4.95
CA TYR A 50 -5.04 -2.94 5.29
C TYR A 50 -5.85 -2.35 4.14
N SER A 51 -6.90 -1.61 4.45
CA SER A 51 -7.61 -0.81 3.45
C SER A 51 -6.78 0.43 3.07
N ILE A 52 -7.06 0.98 1.89
CA ILE A 52 -6.44 2.24 1.45
C ILE A 52 -6.69 3.38 2.44
N THR A 53 -7.89 3.42 3.04
CA THR A 53 -8.27 4.41 4.05
C THR A 53 -7.45 4.26 5.33
N GLU A 54 -7.32 3.03 5.87
CA GLU A 54 -6.49 2.77 7.05
C GLU A 54 -5.03 3.15 6.81
N VAL A 55 -4.48 2.85 5.63
CA VAL A 55 -3.10 3.22 5.30
C VAL A 55 -2.94 4.74 5.23
N ASP A 56 -3.87 5.45 4.59
CA ASP A 56 -3.84 6.90 4.53
C ASP A 56 -3.95 7.53 5.94
N GLU A 57 -4.80 6.99 6.81
CA GLU A 57 -4.92 7.42 8.21
C GLU A 57 -3.62 7.19 9.00
N LEU A 58 -3.03 6.00 8.94
CA LEU A 58 -1.77 5.68 9.61
C LEU A 58 -0.64 6.61 9.16
N ILE A 59 -0.53 6.87 7.85
CA ILE A 59 0.45 7.79 7.30
C ILE A 59 0.17 9.22 7.81
N ASN A 60 -1.08 9.66 7.79
CA ASN A 60 -1.46 10.99 8.23
C ASN A 60 -1.17 11.21 9.72
N ASP A 61 -1.49 10.24 10.57
CA ASP A 61 -1.22 10.30 12.01
C ASP A 61 0.28 10.31 12.31
N PHE A 62 1.06 9.51 11.57
CA PHE A 62 2.52 9.54 11.64
C PHE A 62 3.08 10.93 11.25
N MET A 63 2.59 11.49 10.13
CA MET A 63 3.03 12.81 9.66
C MET A 63 2.62 13.93 10.61
N LYS A 64 1.42 13.88 11.20
CA LYS A 64 0.97 14.85 12.21
C LYS A 64 1.84 14.81 13.48
N GLY A 65 2.24 13.61 13.92
CA GLY A 65 3.14 13.45 15.06
C GLY A 65 4.57 13.97 14.81
N ALA A 66 4.99 14.02 13.54
CA ALA A 66 6.29 14.55 13.13
C ALA A 66 6.33 16.09 13.03
N VAL A 67 5.18 16.77 13.02
CA VAL A 67 5.09 18.24 12.96
C VAL A 67 4.96 18.78 14.38
N LYS A 68 6.10 19.14 14.98
CA LYS A 68 6.17 19.86 16.26
C LYS A 68 7.19 20.99 16.17
#